data_AF-A0A924YXN4-F1
#
_entry.id   AF-A0A924YXN4-F1
#
_cell.length_a   1.000
_cell.length_b   1.000
_cell.length_c   1.000
_cell.angle_alpha   90.00
_cell.angle_beta   90.00
_cell.angle_gamma   90.00
#
_symmetry.space_group_name_H-M   'P 1'
#
loop_
_entity.id
_entity.type
_entity.pdbx_description
1 polymer ?
#
loop_
_entity_poly.entity_id
_entity_poly.type
_entity_poly.pdbx_seq_one_letter_code
_entity_poly.pdbx_strand_id
1 'polypeptide(L)' 'MRILSKRGAETAFTLLAIDTESPYIDTRANLAALPEVRQYQAQYLLGDEPIGNISPTLNVTVPG' A
#
# COMPACT_ATOMS: atom_id res chain seq x y z
N MET A 1 -11.62 3.44 1.31
CA MET A 1 -10.91 2.24 1.82
C MET A 1 -9.57 2.67 2.39
N ARG A 2 -8.93 1.90 3.27
CA ARG A 2 -7.53 2.15 3.62
C ARG A 2 -6.59 1.29 2.80
N ILE A 3 -5.50 1.88 2.34
CA ILE A 3 -4.43 1.24 1.60
C ILE A 3 -3.22 1.15 2.53
N LEU A 4 -2.76 -0.07 2.74
CA LEU A 4 -1.56 -0.38 3.50
C LEU A 4 -0.43 -0.73 2.53
N SER A 5 0.79 -0.33 2.87
CA SER A 5 1.96 -0.67 2.07
C SER A 5 3.17 -1.00 2.93
N LYS A 6 4.05 -1.82 2.35
CA LYS A 6 5.43 -1.96 2.77
C LYS A 6 6.34 -2.13 1.57
N ARG A 7 7.60 -1.72 1.70
CA ARG A 7 8.60 -1.69 0.63
C ARG A 7 9.94 -2.29 1.08
N GLY A 8 10.61 -2.96 0.15
CA GLY A 8 11.93 -3.54 0.41
C GLY A 8 11.94 -4.50 1.61
N ALA A 9 12.80 -4.20 2.60
CA ALA A 9 12.99 -5.02 3.79
C ALA A 9 12.02 -4.68 4.96
N GLU A 10 11.05 -3.80 4.75
CA GLU A 10 10.04 -3.49 5.77
C GLU A 10 9.24 -4.77 6.14
N THR A 11 9.13 -5.04 7.43
CA THR A 11 8.46 -6.26 7.93
C THR A 11 6.97 -6.04 8.13
N ALA A 12 6.57 -4.84 8.55
CA ALA A 12 5.18 -4.47 8.83
C ALA A 12 4.56 -3.64 7.70
N PHE A 13 3.28 -3.89 7.44
CA PHE A 13 2.46 -3.01 6.62
C PHE A 13 2.09 -1.75 7.41
N THR A 14 2.24 -0.58 6.80
CA THR A 14 1.88 0.71 7.38
C THR A 14 0.81 1.39 6.54
N LEU A 15 0.04 2.29 7.16
CA LEU A 15 -0.95 3.06 6.42
C LEU A 15 -0.27 3.95 5.40
N LEU A 16 -0.59 3.72 4.13
CA LEU A 16 -0.12 4.55 3.02
C LEU A 16 -1.12 5.67 2.73
N ALA A 17 -2.40 5.33 2.59
CA ALA A 17 -3.45 6.31 2.30
C ALA A 17 -4.84 5.83 2.70
N ILE A 18 -5.75 6.78 2.91
CA ILE A 18 -7.19 6.54 2.88
C ILE A 18 -7.66 6.94 1.48
N ASP A 19 -8.00 5.94 0.69
CA ASP A 19 -8.54 6.15 -0.65
C ASP A 19 -10.03 6.45 -0.58
N THR A 20 -10.37 7.69 -0.90
CA THR A 20 -11.75 8.16 -1.05
C THR A 20 -12.18 8.22 -2.52
N GLU A 21 -11.24 8.19 -3.47
CA GLU A 21 -11.48 8.36 -4.90
C GLU A 21 -10.44 7.60 -5.75
N SER A 22 -10.92 6.63 -6.53
CA SER A 22 -10.08 5.86 -7.45
C SER A 22 -9.71 6.69 -8.69
N PRO A 23 -8.47 6.57 -9.21
CA PRO A 23 -7.40 5.69 -8.74
C PRO A 23 -6.51 6.32 -7.67
N TYR A 24 -6.05 5.51 -6.71
CA TYR A 24 -4.95 5.90 -5.83
C TYR A 24 -3.59 5.83 -6.55
N ILE A 25 -2.75 6.84 -6.38
CA ILE A 25 -1.40 6.94 -6.96
C ILE A 25 -0.35 7.01 -5.84
N ASP A 26 0.54 6.01 -5.78
CA ASP A 26 1.69 6.01 -4.87
C ASP A 26 2.87 6.80 -5.47
N THR A 27 3.07 8.04 -5.01
CA THR A 27 4.09 8.97 -5.51
C THR A 27 5.41 8.93 -4.72
N ARG A 28 5.57 7.98 -3.78
CA ARG A 28 6.81 7.88 -2.99
C ARG A 28 8.00 7.56 -3.90
N ALA A 29 9.13 8.21 -3.64
CA ALA A 29 10.40 7.84 -4.25
C ALA A 29 10.87 6.45 -3.79
N ASN A 30 11.62 5.75 -4.64
CA ASN A 30 12.25 4.49 -4.29
C ASN A 30 13.23 4.69 -3.11
N LEU A 31 13.42 3.65 -2.30
CA LEU A 31 14.36 3.65 -1.18
C LEU A 31 15.81 3.89 -1.63
N ALA A 32 16.14 3.48 -2.85
CA ALA A 32 17.42 3.69 -3.51
C ALA A 32 17.20 3.78 -5.02
N ALA A 33 18.23 4.15 -5.78
CA ALA A 33 18.22 4.11 -7.25
C ALA A 33 18.28 2.66 -7.82
N LEU A 34 17.70 1.71 -7.11
CA LEU A 34 17.59 0.30 -7.50
C LEU A 34 16.12 -0.08 -7.59
N PRO A 35 15.78 -1.08 -8.41
CA PRO A 35 14.43 -1.63 -8.40
C PRO A 35 14.02 -2.06 -6.99
N GLU A 36 12.79 -1.75 -6.61
CA GLU A 36 12.24 -2.15 -5.31
C GLU A 36 10.90 -2.88 -5.47
N VAL A 37 10.67 -3.84 -4.58
CA VAL A 37 9.36 -4.50 -4.46
C VAL A 37 8.51 -3.70 -3.47
N ARG A 38 7.33 -3.30 -3.92
CA ARG A 38 6.28 -2.72 -3.10
C ARG A 38 5.13 -3.70 -2.96
N GLN A 39 4.67 -3.88 -1.73
CA GLN A 39 3.53 -4.72 -1.41
C GLN A 39 2.38 -3.85 -0.95
N TYR A 40 1.17 -4.17 -1.40
CA TYR A 40 -0.04 -3.43 -1.09
C TYR A 40 -1.15 -4.34 -0.61
N GLN A 41 -1.92 -3.82 0.34
CA GLN A 41 -3.14 -4.44 0.86
C GLN A 41 -4.21 -3.37 1.02
N ALA A 42 -5.47 -3.74 0.82
CA ALA A 42 -6.61 -2.87 1.03
C ALA A 42 -7.53 -3.43 2.10
N GLN A 43 -8.20 -2.53 2.84
CA GLN A 43 -9.26 -2.90 3.77
C GLN A 43 -10.41 -1.88 3.68
N TYR A 44 -11.63 -2.37 3.70
CA TYR A 44 -12.82 -1.53 3.69
C TYR A 44 -12.92 -0.71 4.98
N LEU A 45 -13.42 0.52 4.86
CA LEU A 45 -13.71 1.41 5.97
C LEU A 45 -15.20 1.68 6.01
N LEU A 46 -15.81 1.52 7.18
CA LEU A 46 -17.17 1.99 7.45
C LEU A 46 -17.08 3.19 8.38
N GLY A 47 -17.25 4.40 7.82
CA GLY A 47 -16.81 5.61 8.50
C GLY A 47 -15.29 5.61 8.63
N ASP A 48 -14.78 5.80 9.84
CA ASP A 48 -13.35 5.74 10.15
C ASP A 48 -12.88 4.36 10.64
N GLU A 49 -13.78 3.39 10.75
CA GLU A 49 -13.48 2.07 11.31
C GLU A 49 -13.11 1.05 10.20
N PRO A 50 -11.91 0.43 10.26
CA PRO A 50 -11.54 -0.65 9.35
C PRO A 50 -12.30 -1.93 9.68
N ILE A 51 -13.15 -2.36 8.74
CA ILE A 51 -13.96 -3.57 8.91
C ILE A 51 -13.70 -4.59 7.81
N GLY A 52 -14.05 -5.85 8.09
CA GLY A 52 -13.90 -6.96 7.17
C GLY A 52 -12.44 -7.40 6.98
N ASN A 53 -12.25 -8.34 6.05
CA ASN A 53 -10.95 -8.94 5.78
C ASN A 53 -10.05 -7.97 5.02
N ILE A 54 -8.74 -8.07 5.29
CA ILE A 54 -7.71 -7.45 4.47
C ILE A 54 -7.64 -8.21 3.13
N SER A 55 -7.44 -7.49 2.03
CA SER A 55 -7.28 -8.09 0.70
C SER A 55 -6.05 -9.02 0.63
N PRO A 56 -5.98 -9.91 -0.38
CA PRO A 56 -4.71 -10.51 -0.79
C PRO A 56 -3.64 -9.44 -1.05
N THR A 57 -2.38 -9.85 -0.96
CA THR A 57 -1.25 -8.93 -1.17
C THR A 57 -0.96 -8.78 -2.66
N LEU A 58 -1.00 -7.54 -3.15
CA LEU A 58 -0.49 -7.18 -4.47
C LEU A 58 1.01 -6.89 -4.37
N ASN A 59 1.80 -7.46 -5.28
CA ASN A 59 3.23 -7.21 -5.39
C ASN A 59 3.52 -6.45 -6.68
N VAL A 60 4.23 -5.32 -6.57
CA VAL A 60 4.64 -4.49 -7.70
C VAL A 60 6.14 -4.26 -7.62
N THR A 61 6.84 -4.54 -8.72
CA THR A 61 8.25 -4.16 -8.87
C THR A 61 8.32 -2.80 -9.53
N VAL A 62 8.82 -1.81 -8.82
CA VAL A 62 9.06 -0.46 -9.34
C VAL A 62 10.50 -0.40 -9.87
N PRO A 63 10.73 0.02 -11.13
CA PRO A 63 12.07 0.18 -11.67
C PRO A 63 12.83 1.31 -10.96
N GLY A 64 14.16 1.20 -10.95
CA GLY A 64 15.09 2.20 -10.40
C GLY A 64 15.25 3.43 -11.29
#